data_AF-A0A8S9ZA43-F1
#
_entry.id   AF-A0A8S9ZA43-F1
#
_cell.length_a   1.000
_cell.length_b   1.000
_cell.length_c   1.000
_cell.angle_alpha   90.00
_cell.angle_beta   90.00
_cell.angle_gamma   90.00
#
_symmetry.space_group_name_H-M   'P 1'
#
loop_
_entity.id
_entity.type
_entity.pdbx_description
1 polymer ?
#
loop_
_entity_poly.entity_id
_entity_poly.type
_entity_poly.pdbx_seq_one_letter_code
_entity_poly.pdbx_strand_id
1 'polypeptide(L)'
;MVQEQNMEDQNSPIDLTKDKDGGVLKTILKRDCSVGMSSRICLWKIWFTSKNSWKCNFDFRKGKGDLDYPPEHGTVRVHICGKVGTGENERIFYQKQNLEFVLGEGLEYGLPEGVDRAIRRMNKGEKALVTLKGRFAYGLEPPPQYHLDKMSDVYFTIFLKGYEKNRANWELNDEEKLERAQSFKDAGNQFLKEGKYSIALNKYSGIIYLMEHAKSTKSEEKGGKEMAEKFQQMFFFGLLNSALANLKMGETLEAIKFCDKVLEKCPNNVKALYRKAQAYQQRQDYDEAIDYFRKVLEIEPENKASAQEIINCNHQKNSVAEQQRKKFKGMFSVK
;
A
#
# COMPACT_ATOMS: atom_id res chain seq x y z
N MET A 1 -58.59 20.99 12.85
CA MET A 1 -57.59 21.03 13.94
C MET A 1 -57.07 19.63 14.14
N VAL A 2 -55.98 19.28 13.45
CA VAL A 2 -55.21 18.07 13.70
C VAL A 2 -53.82 18.58 14.07
N GLN A 3 -53.41 18.27 15.31
CA GLN A 3 -52.15 18.74 15.90
C GLN A 3 -50.97 18.06 15.18
N GLU A 4 -50.05 18.88 14.69
CA GLU A 4 -48.70 18.46 14.32
C GLU A 4 -47.97 17.96 15.57
N GLN A 5 -47.56 16.70 15.58
CA GLN A 5 -46.55 16.21 16.51
C GLN A 5 -45.21 16.21 15.78
N ASN A 6 -44.36 17.16 16.17
CA ASN A 6 -42.93 17.19 15.88
C ASN A 6 -42.28 15.90 16.42
N MET A 7 -41.72 15.07 15.53
CA MET A 7 -40.71 14.10 15.94
C MET A 7 -39.33 14.73 15.75
N GLU A 8 -38.69 14.97 16.89
CA GLU A 8 -37.36 15.54 17.04
C GLU A 8 -36.30 14.78 16.23
N ASP A 9 -35.48 15.55 15.51
CA ASP A 9 -34.22 15.14 14.91
C ASP A 9 -33.28 14.53 15.95
N GLN A 10 -33.20 13.20 16.00
CA GLN A 10 -32.08 12.53 16.66
C GLN A 10 -30.87 12.53 15.74
N ASN A 11 -30.13 13.65 15.77
CA ASN A 11 -28.72 13.70 15.39
C ASN A 11 -27.94 12.75 16.31
N SER A 12 -27.63 11.55 15.82
CA SER A 12 -26.61 10.69 16.44
C SER A 12 -25.20 11.19 16.05
N PRO A 13 -24.20 11.07 16.93
CA PRO A 13 -22.93 11.78 16.78
C PRO A 13 -22.13 11.26 15.59
N ILE A 14 -21.59 12.21 14.82
CA ILE A 14 -20.66 11.99 13.72
C ILE A 14 -19.35 11.45 14.32
N ASP A 15 -19.08 10.16 14.14
CA ASP A 15 -17.78 9.59 14.52
C ASP A 15 -16.75 9.88 13.41
N LEU A 16 -15.98 10.95 13.62
CA LEU A 16 -14.85 11.36 12.79
C LEU A 16 -13.62 10.51 13.17
N THR A 17 -13.55 9.26 12.70
CA THR A 17 -12.31 8.48 12.84
C THR A 17 -11.27 8.99 11.84
N LYS A 18 -10.18 9.58 12.36
CA LYS A 18 -9.02 9.98 11.54
C LYS A 18 -8.27 8.74 11.10
N ASP A 19 -7.99 8.62 9.81
CA ASP A 19 -7.06 7.62 9.27
C ASP A 19 -5.63 7.93 9.73
N LYS A 20 -4.76 6.91 9.83
CA LYS A 20 -3.33 7.09 10.18
C LYS A 20 -2.57 7.97 9.18
N ASP A 21 -3.12 8.12 7.96
CA ASP A 21 -2.63 8.98 6.89
C ASP A 21 -3.24 10.39 6.88
N GLY A 22 -4.02 10.75 7.92
CA GLY A 22 -4.55 12.10 8.11
C GLY A 22 -5.61 12.55 7.10
N GLY A 23 -6.28 11.62 6.41
CA GLY A 23 -7.46 11.91 5.59
C GLY A 23 -8.66 12.32 6.44
N VAL A 24 -9.39 13.36 6.01
CA VAL A 24 -10.66 13.76 6.64
C VAL A 24 -11.80 13.02 5.94
N LEU A 25 -12.51 12.17 6.67
CA LEU A 25 -13.79 11.60 6.26
C LEU A 25 -14.86 12.70 6.26
N LYS A 26 -15.40 13.03 5.08
CA LYS A 26 -16.75 13.58 4.98
C LYS A 26 -17.68 12.46 4.54
N THR A 27 -18.23 11.74 5.52
CA THR A 27 -19.37 10.85 5.29
C THR A 27 -20.59 11.73 5.01
N ILE A 28 -20.86 12.03 3.73
CA ILE A 28 -22.14 12.67 3.36
C ILE A 28 -23.16 11.54 3.21
N LEU A 29 -23.88 11.27 4.30
CA LEU A 29 -25.12 10.47 4.27
C LEU A 29 -26.19 11.27 3.53
N LYS A 30 -26.28 11.13 2.20
CA LYS A 30 -27.51 11.49 1.49
C LYS A 30 -28.42 10.27 1.46
N ARG A 31 -29.48 10.31 2.28
CA ARG A 31 -30.69 9.50 2.06
C ARG A 31 -31.36 10.04 0.80
N ASP A 32 -31.03 9.49 -0.36
CA ASP A 32 -31.89 9.66 -1.54
C ASP A 32 -33.06 8.68 -1.40
N CYS A 33 -34.08 9.09 -0.64
CA CYS A 33 -35.38 8.43 -0.63
C CYS A 33 -36.25 9.04 -1.73
N SER A 34 -36.03 8.68 -3.00
CA SER A 34 -37.03 8.92 -4.04
C SER A 34 -38.10 7.83 -3.95
N VAL A 35 -39.32 8.23 -3.58
CA VAL A 35 -40.49 7.36 -3.42
C VAL A 35 -40.90 6.84 -4.80
N GLY A 36 -40.75 5.53 -5.03
CA GLY A 36 -41.25 4.84 -6.22
C GLY A 36 -41.18 3.32 -6.00
N MET A 37 -42.33 2.65 -6.08
CA MET A 37 -42.53 1.27 -5.68
C MET A 37 -41.68 0.27 -6.49
N SER A 38 -40.75 -0.41 -5.82
CA SER A 38 -40.42 -1.85 -5.93
C SER A 38 -38.94 -2.08 -5.58
N SER A 39 -38.68 -2.92 -4.58
CA SER A 39 -37.37 -3.29 -4.02
C SER A 39 -36.56 -2.14 -3.37
N ARG A 40 -36.63 -2.06 -2.04
CA ARG A 40 -35.79 -1.15 -1.23
C ARG A 40 -34.32 -1.57 -1.33
N ILE A 41 -33.55 -0.88 -2.17
CA ILE A 41 -32.09 -0.99 -2.20
C ILE A 41 -31.54 0.11 -1.29
N CYS A 42 -31.14 -0.23 -0.07
CA CYS A 42 -30.37 0.69 0.77
C CYS A 42 -28.94 0.74 0.22
N LEU A 43 -28.65 1.76 -0.60
CA LEU A 43 -27.32 2.07 -1.10
C LEU A 43 -26.64 3.07 -0.15
N TRP A 44 -25.46 2.72 0.34
CA TRP A 44 -24.59 3.67 1.03
C TRP A 44 -23.62 4.24 0.01
N LYS A 45 -23.68 5.55 -0.22
CA LYS A 45 -22.70 6.29 -1.01
C LYS A 45 -21.60 6.80 -0.09
N ILE A 46 -20.42 6.19 -0.18
CA ILE A 46 -19.24 6.68 0.55
C ILE A 46 -18.32 7.37 -0.45
N TRP A 47 -18.09 8.67 -0.22
CA TRP A 47 -17.11 9.47 -0.94
C TRP A 47 -15.81 9.46 -0.16
N PHE A 48 -14.73 8.97 -0.77
CA PHE A 48 -13.42 9.10 -0.16
C PHE A 48 -12.64 10.21 -0.85
N THR A 49 -12.14 11.16 -0.05
CA THR A 49 -11.17 12.18 -0.46
C THR A 49 -9.99 12.13 0.51
N SER A 50 -8.91 11.44 0.12
CA SER A 50 -7.65 11.52 0.88
C SER A 50 -6.95 12.85 0.58
N LYS A 51 -6.03 13.30 1.46
CA LYS A 51 -5.18 14.49 1.26
C LYS A 51 -4.44 14.51 -0.09
N ASN A 52 -4.32 13.35 -0.76
CA ASN A 52 -3.75 13.17 -2.09
C ASN A 52 -4.79 13.12 -3.24
N SER A 53 -6.01 13.63 -3.06
CA SER A 53 -7.04 13.81 -4.12
C SER A 53 -7.54 12.51 -4.78
N TRP A 54 -7.66 11.41 -4.01
CA TRP A 54 -8.40 10.23 -4.47
C TRP A 54 -9.89 10.54 -4.56
N LYS A 55 -10.56 10.15 -5.66
CA LYS A 55 -12.02 10.19 -5.81
C LYS A 55 -12.48 8.80 -6.23
N CYS A 56 -12.94 8.03 -5.27
CA CYS A 56 -13.63 6.76 -5.50
C CYS A 56 -15.02 6.85 -4.88
N ASN A 57 -15.99 6.32 -5.62
CA ASN A 57 -17.37 6.20 -5.14
C ASN A 57 -17.62 4.73 -4.89
N PHE A 58 -18.02 4.44 -3.66
CA PHE A 58 -18.46 3.11 -3.28
C PHE A 58 -19.96 3.17 -3.05
N ASP A 59 -20.68 2.35 -3.80
CA ASP A 59 -22.10 2.12 -3.64
C ASP A 59 -22.28 0.72 -3.04
N PHE A 60 -22.54 0.67 -1.74
CA PHE A 60 -22.67 -0.60 -1.01
C PHE A 60 -24.14 -1.01 -0.88
N ARG A 61 -24.46 -2.26 -1.19
CA ARG A 61 -25.72 -2.90 -0.74
C ARG A 61 -25.42 -3.68 0.54
N LYS A 62 -26.14 -3.37 1.62
CA LYS A 62 -25.91 -3.96 2.97
C LYS A 62 -25.68 -5.48 2.92
N GLY A 63 -24.51 -5.92 3.42
CA GLY A 63 -24.18 -7.33 3.61
C GLY A 63 -24.95 -7.98 4.76
N LYS A 64 -24.80 -9.30 4.94
CA LYS A 64 -25.33 -10.04 6.07
C LYS A 64 -24.22 -10.23 7.11
N GLY A 65 -24.24 -9.45 8.19
CA GLY A 65 -23.32 -9.62 9.31
C GLY A 65 -23.17 -8.38 10.18
N ASP A 66 -22.58 -8.58 11.36
CA ASP A 66 -22.01 -7.53 12.19
C ASP A 66 -20.82 -6.87 11.46
N LEU A 67 -20.31 -5.72 11.94
CA LEU A 67 -19.12 -5.07 11.37
C LEU A 67 -17.92 -6.01 11.44
N ASP A 68 -17.66 -6.76 10.37
CA ASP A 68 -16.68 -7.83 10.33
C ASP A 68 -15.97 -7.81 8.97
N TYR A 69 -14.79 -7.18 8.96
CA TYR A 69 -14.01 -6.87 7.77
C TYR A 69 -12.90 -7.89 7.50
N PRO A 70 -12.54 -8.14 6.23
CA PRO A 70 -11.41 -9.00 5.89
C PRO A 70 -10.12 -8.54 6.58
N PRO A 71 -9.35 -9.46 7.20
CA PRO A 71 -8.07 -9.10 7.81
C PRO A 71 -7.05 -8.71 6.74
N GLU A 72 -6.13 -7.82 7.12
CA GLU A 72 -5.01 -7.46 6.26
C GLU A 72 -4.15 -8.70 5.96
N HIS A 73 -3.77 -8.88 4.70
CA HIS A 73 -3.10 -10.09 4.20
C HIS A 73 -3.92 -11.40 4.38
N GLY A 74 -5.25 -11.32 4.50
CA GLY A 74 -6.15 -12.48 4.52
C GLY A 74 -6.61 -12.94 3.14
N THR A 75 -6.90 -14.23 3.00
CA THR A 75 -7.51 -14.80 1.80
C THR A 75 -8.96 -14.38 1.70
N VAL A 76 -9.35 -13.75 0.59
CA VAL A 76 -10.73 -13.34 0.29
C VAL A 76 -11.29 -14.15 -0.86
N ARG A 77 -12.59 -14.44 -0.81
CA ARG A 77 -13.34 -15.12 -1.86
C ARG A 77 -14.39 -14.21 -2.43
N VAL A 78 -14.26 -13.86 -3.71
CA VAL A 78 -15.08 -12.83 -4.35
C VAL A 78 -15.61 -13.26 -5.72
N HIS A 79 -16.75 -12.68 -6.10
CA HIS A 79 -17.17 -12.57 -7.49
C HIS A 79 -16.92 -11.14 -7.94
N ILE A 80 -16.19 -10.95 -9.03
CA ILE A 80 -15.86 -9.61 -9.55
C ILE A 80 -16.25 -9.53 -11.01
N CYS A 81 -16.93 -8.43 -11.36
CA CYS A 81 -17.21 -8.03 -12.73
C CYS A 81 -16.76 -6.57 -12.93
N GLY A 82 -15.78 -6.35 -13.80
CA GLY A 82 -15.28 -5.04 -14.20
C GLY A 82 -15.88 -4.60 -15.54
N LYS A 83 -16.38 -3.37 -15.56
CA LYS A 83 -17.07 -2.74 -16.69
C LYS A 83 -16.47 -1.38 -17.00
N VAL A 84 -16.52 -0.99 -18.27
CA VAL A 84 -16.13 0.34 -18.77
C VAL A 84 -17.30 0.94 -19.56
N GLY A 85 -17.38 2.28 -19.57
CA GLY A 85 -18.50 3.00 -20.17
C GLY A 85 -19.74 3.05 -19.28
N THR A 86 -20.78 3.74 -19.76
CA THR A 86 -22.07 3.91 -19.05
C THR A 86 -23.21 3.89 -20.05
N GLY A 87 -24.37 3.36 -19.66
CA GLY A 87 -25.54 3.27 -20.56
C GLY A 87 -25.35 2.24 -21.66
N GLU A 88 -25.65 2.61 -22.90
CA GLU A 88 -25.57 1.73 -24.08
C GLU A 88 -24.13 1.33 -24.47
N ASN A 89 -23.14 2.11 -24.03
CA ASN A 89 -21.71 1.85 -24.27
C ASN A 89 -21.05 1.02 -23.17
N GLU A 90 -21.83 0.37 -22.30
CA GLU A 90 -21.29 -0.46 -21.22
C GLU A 90 -20.69 -1.77 -21.77
N ARG A 91 -19.42 -2.01 -21.46
CA ARG A 91 -18.69 -3.22 -21.86
C ARG A 91 -18.05 -3.89 -20.65
N ILE A 92 -18.24 -5.20 -20.52
CA ILE A 92 -17.52 -6.02 -19.53
C ILE A 92 -16.12 -6.33 -20.08
N PHE A 93 -15.08 -5.98 -19.34
CA PHE A 93 -13.69 -6.30 -19.70
C PHE A 93 -13.04 -7.29 -18.73
N TYR A 94 -13.65 -7.49 -17.55
CA TYR A 94 -13.14 -8.39 -16.52
C TYR A 94 -14.28 -9.15 -15.87
N GLN A 95 -14.19 -10.47 -15.79
CA GLN A 95 -15.15 -11.28 -15.05
C GLN A 95 -14.49 -12.52 -14.47
N LYS A 96 -14.55 -12.66 -13.15
CA LYS A 96 -14.07 -13.85 -12.43
C LYS A 96 -15.08 -14.26 -11.37
N GLN A 97 -15.34 -15.57 -11.33
CA GLN A 97 -16.20 -16.17 -10.33
C GLN A 97 -15.39 -17.00 -9.34
N ASN A 98 -15.74 -16.95 -8.05
CA ASN A 98 -15.04 -17.68 -6.98
C ASN A 98 -13.53 -17.39 -7.00
N LEU A 99 -13.16 -16.13 -7.25
CA LEU A 99 -11.77 -15.74 -7.23
C LEU A 99 -11.31 -15.72 -5.77
N GLU A 100 -10.26 -16.48 -5.49
CA GLU A 100 -9.60 -16.53 -4.18
C GLU A 100 -8.21 -15.91 -4.31
N PHE A 101 -7.92 -14.92 -3.48
CA PHE A 101 -6.60 -14.28 -3.45
C PHE A 101 -6.34 -13.63 -2.10
N VAL A 102 -5.06 -13.36 -1.80
CA VAL A 102 -4.66 -12.64 -0.59
C VAL A 102 -4.88 -11.14 -0.79
N LEU A 103 -5.59 -10.52 0.14
CA LEU A 103 -5.88 -9.09 0.11
C LEU A 103 -4.59 -8.27 0.08
N GLY A 104 -4.42 -7.43 -0.95
CA GLY A 104 -3.17 -6.74 -1.26
C GLY A 104 -2.43 -7.28 -2.47
N GLU A 105 -2.83 -8.44 -2.99
CA GLU A 105 -2.26 -9.06 -4.21
C GLU A 105 -3.21 -8.98 -5.41
N GLY A 106 -4.28 -8.17 -5.34
CA GLY A 106 -5.27 -8.08 -6.42
C GLY A 106 -4.66 -7.82 -7.80
N LEU A 107 -3.52 -7.12 -7.85
CA LEU A 107 -2.80 -6.83 -9.09
C LEU A 107 -2.37 -8.09 -9.86
N GLU A 108 -1.97 -9.17 -9.18
CA GLU A 108 -1.63 -10.46 -9.83
C GLU A 108 -2.81 -11.06 -10.58
N TYR A 109 -4.02 -10.74 -10.10
CA TYR A 109 -5.27 -11.20 -10.68
C TYR A 109 -5.87 -10.15 -11.63
N GLY A 110 -5.12 -9.11 -11.98
CA GLY A 110 -5.52 -8.04 -12.89
C GLY A 110 -6.47 -7.02 -12.27
N LEU A 111 -6.54 -6.95 -10.94
CA LEU A 111 -7.38 -6.00 -10.21
C LEU A 111 -6.56 -4.75 -9.82
N PRO A 112 -7.10 -3.54 -10.02
CA PRO A 112 -6.42 -2.33 -9.57
C PRO A 112 -6.49 -2.19 -8.05
N GLU A 113 -5.56 -1.46 -7.44
CA GLU A 113 -5.42 -1.30 -5.99
C GLU A 113 -6.69 -0.78 -5.30
N GLY A 114 -7.49 0.02 -6.02
CA GLY A 114 -8.78 0.52 -5.54
C GLY A 114 -9.78 -0.61 -5.21
N VAL A 115 -9.67 -1.77 -5.87
CA VAL A 115 -10.49 -2.95 -5.58
C VAL A 115 -10.09 -3.58 -4.24
N ASP A 116 -8.80 -3.78 -3.98
CA ASP A 116 -8.31 -4.26 -2.68
C ASP A 116 -8.76 -3.34 -1.54
N ARG A 117 -8.65 -2.02 -1.73
CA ARG A 117 -9.10 -1.03 -0.74
C ARG A 117 -10.61 -1.10 -0.48
N ALA A 118 -11.40 -1.40 -1.52
CA ALA A 118 -12.84 -1.58 -1.37
C ALA A 118 -13.15 -2.83 -0.53
N ILE A 119 -12.53 -3.96 -0.86
CA ILE A 119 -12.77 -5.25 -0.21
C ILE A 119 -12.44 -5.19 1.28
N ARG A 120 -11.40 -4.46 1.69
CA ARG A 120 -11.07 -4.21 3.13
C ARG A 120 -12.22 -3.63 3.95
N ARG A 121 -13.23 -3.02 3.31
CA ARG A 121 -14.36 -2.37 3.98
C ARG A 121 -15.69 -3.05 3.70
N MET A 122 -15.69 -4.18 3.00
CA MET A 122 -16.88 -4.96 2.71
C MET A 122 -17.14 -6.00 3.81
N ASN A 123 -18.41 -6.23 4.14
CA ASN A 123 -18.81 -7.35 4.98
C ASN A 123 -18.99 -8.63 4.17
N LYS A 124 -18.96 -9.77 4.85
CA LYS A 124 -19.32 -11.06 4.23
C LYS A 124 -20.74 -11.01 3.65
N GLY A 125 -20.89 -11.51 2.42
CA GLY A 125 -22.14 -11.48 1.66
C GLY A 125 -22.50 -10.11 1.09
N GLU A 126 -21.66 -9.10 1.24
CA GLU A 126 -21.91 -7.76 0.72
C GLU A 126 -21.68 -7.68 -0.79
N LYS A 127 -22.52 -6.88 -1.47
CA LYS A 127 -22.33 -6.54 -2.88
C LYS A 127 -22.06 -5.04 -2.99
N ALA A 128 -20.91 -4.68 -3.55
CA ALA A 128 -20.48 -3.30 -3.74
C ALA A 128 -20.31 -2.99 -5.23
N LEU A 129 -20.67 -1.78 -5.62
CA LEU A 129 -20.25 -1.18 -6.87
C LEU A 129 -19.14 -0.16 -6.55
N VAL A 130 -17.98 -0.37 -7.13
CA VAL A 130 -16.77 0.42 -6.92
C VAL A 130 -16.47 1.17 -8.20
N THR A 131 -16.51 2.51 -8.13
CA THR A 131 -16.13 3.37 -9.27
C THR A 131 -14.71 3.87 -9.06
N LEU A 132 -13.82 3.54 -10.00
CA LEU A 132 -12.44 3.98 -9.99
C LEU A 132 -12.21 4.94 -11.16
N LYS A 133 -11.77 6.15 -10.83
CA LYS A 133 -11.34 7.12 -11.83
C LYS A 133 -10.06 6.66 -12.51
N GLY A 134 -9.86 7.01 -13.78
CA GLY A 134 -8.75 6.53 -14.60
C GLY A 134 -7.37 6.47 -13.94
N ARG A 135 -7.00 7.54 -13.22
CA ARG A 135 -5.73 7.63 -12.48
C ARG A 135 -5.57 6.62 -11.32
N PHE A 136 -6.67 6.06 -10.83
CA PHE A 136 -6.77 5.11 -9.72
C PHE A 136 -7.27 3.73 -10.17
N ALA A 137 -7.54 3.59 -11.48
CA ALA A 137 -7.87 2.34 -12.14
C ALA A 137 -6.56 1.73 -12.69
N TYR A 138 -6.38 1.72 -14.01
CA TYR A 138 -5.18 1.21 -14.67
C TYR A 138 -4.24 2.30 -15.23
N GLY A 139 -4.55 3.58 -15.00
CA GLY A 139 -3.63 4.68 -15.31
C GLY A 139 -3.28 4.82 -16.79
N LEU A 140 -2.00 5.12 -17.07
CA LEU A 140 -1.48 5.33 -18.43
C LEU A 140 -1.21 4.03 -19.19
N GLU A 141 -1.10 2.91 -18.47
CA GLU A 141 -0.65 1.62 -19.00
C GLU A 141 -1.67 0.53 -18.64
N PRO A 142 -2.89 0.57 -19.21
CA PRO A 142 -3.86 -0.48 -18.98
C PRO A 142 -3.40 -1.83 -19.55
N PRO A 143 -3.74 -2.95 -18.90
CA PRO A 143 -3.44 -4.27 -19.44
C PRO A 143 -3.98 -4.43 -20.87
N PRO A 144 -3.14 -4.74 -21.88
CA PRO A 144 -3.53 -4.73 -23.28
C PRO A 144 -4.74 -5.62 -23.58
N GLN A 145 -4.87 -6.74 -22.85
CA GLN A 145 -5.96 -7.70 -22.98
C GLN A 145 -7.35 -7.13 -22.64
N TYR A 146 -7.42 -6.00 -21.91
CA TYR A 146 -8.70 -5.39 -21.55
C TYR A 146 -9.19 -4.40 -22.61
N HIS A 147 -8.34 -4.01 -23.57
CA HIS A 147 -8.64 -3.03 -24.60
C HIS A 147 -9.25 -1.75 -24.01
N LEU A 148 -8.62 -1.22 -22.95
CA LEU A 148 -9.05 0.01 -22.28
C LEU A 148 -8.24 1.19 -22.81
N ASP A 149 -8.89 2.34 -22.94
CA ASP A 149 -8.16 3.58 -23.23
C ASP A 149 -7.38 4.04 -21.99
N LYS A 150 -6.30 4.77 -22.23
CA LYS A 150 -5.49 5.36 -21.16
C LYS A 150 -6.37 6.25 -20.28
N MET A 151 -6.22 6.14 -18.96
CA MET A 151 -6.99 6.91 -17.98
C MET A 151 -8.52 6.70 -18.06
N SER A 152 -8.99 5.54 -18.54
CA SER A 152 -10.42 5.20 -18.54
C SER A 152 -10.97 5.02 -17.13
N ASP A 153 -12.13 5.60 -16.86
CA ASP A 153 -12.93 5.29 -15.67
C ASP A 153 -13.49 3.86 -15.77
N VAL A 154 -13.41 3.10 -14.68
CA VAL A 154 -13.90 1.71 -14.63
C VAL A 154 -14.80 1.48 -13.42
N TYR A 155 -15.68 0.51 -13.56
CA TYR A 155 -16.71 0.17 -12.58
C TYR A 155 -16.61 -1.31 -12.24
N PHE A 156 -16.35 -1.62 -10.97
CA PHE A 156 -16.29 -2.99 -10.47
C PHE A 156 -17.51 -3.32 -9.62
N THR A 157 -18.27 -4.32 -10.04
CA THR A 157 -19.26 -4.97 -9.17
C THR A 157 -18.57 -6.12 -8.44
N ILE A 158 -18.44 -5.99 -7.13
CA ILE A 158 -17.79 -6.96 -6.25
C ILE A 158 -18.85 -7.59 -5.36
N PHE A 159 -18.82 -8.91 -5.23
CA PHE A 159 -19.57 -9.63 -4.21
C PHE A 159 -18.61 -10.44 -3.36
N LEU A 160 -18.49 -10.06 -2.08
CA LEU A 160 -17.62 -10.73 -1.13
C LEU A 160 -18.33 -11.96 -0.56
N LYS A 161 -17.98 -13.16 -1.03
CA LYS A 161 -18.60 -14.41 -0.58
C LYS A 161 -18.18 -14.75 0.85
N GLY A 162 -16.94 -14.43 1.19
CA GLY A 162 -16.35 -14.63 2.50
C GLY A 162 -14.84 -14.47 2.44
N TYR A 163 -14.21 -14.65 3.57
CA TYR A 163 -12.76 -14.56 3.72
C TYR A 163 -12.35 -15.47 4.88
N GLU A 164 -11.08 -15.83 4.89
CA GLU A 164 -10.48 -16.54 6.00
C GLU A 164 -10.15 -15.54 7.10
N LYS A 165 -10.75 -15.72 8.27
CA LYS A 165 -10.29 -15.03 9.47
C LYS A 165 -8.95 -15.64 9.84
N ASN A 166 -7.88 -14.98 9.44
CA ASN A 166 -6.58 -15.24 10.01
C ASN A 166 -6.69 -15.06 11.54
N ARG A 167 -6.11 -15.99 12.30
CA ARG A 167 -5.87 -15.79 13.73
C ARG A 167 -5.16 -14.45 13.88
N ALA A 168 -5.67 -13.61 14.78
CA ALA A 168 -5.12 -12.29 14.98
C ALA A 168 -3.67 -12.39 15.48
N ASN A 169 -2.85 -11.35 15.26
CA ASN A 169 -1.44 -11.40 15.66
C ASN A 169 -1.23 -11.74 17.14
N TRP A 170 -2.16 -11.34 18.02
CA TRP A 170 -2.11 -11.65 19.47
C TRP A 170 -2.50 -13.08 19.81
N GLU A 171 -3.19 -13.79 18.91
CA GLU A 171 -3.59 -15.20 19.09
C GLU A 171 -2.50 -16.18 18.68
N LEU A 172 -1.51 -15.71 17.91
CA LEU A 172 -0.39 -16.53 17.43
C LEU A 172 0.68 -16.66 18.51
N ASN A 173 1.21 -17.88 18.68
CA ASN A 173 2.40 -18.11 19.50
C ASN A 173 3.67 -17.58 18.80
N ASP A 174 4.81 -17.60 19.50
CA ASP A 174 6.05 -17.04 18.99
C ASP A 174 6.56 -17.79 17.74
N GLU A 175 6.41 -19.11 17.71
CA GLU A 175 6.79 -19.97 16.59
C GLU A 175 5.94 -19.75 15.34
N GLU A 176 4.61 -19.70 15.49
CA GLU A 176 3.63 -19.45 14.43
C GLU A 176 3.86 -18.07 13.79
N LYS A 177 4.23 -17.05 14.58
CA LYS A 177 4.59 -15.73 14.06
C LYS A 177 5.84 -15.79 13.17
N LEU A 178 6.87 -16.52 13.60
CA LEU A 178 8.09 -16.69 12.81
C LEU A 178 7.83 -17.48 11.54
N GLU A 179 7.07 -18.58 11.61
CA GLU A 179 6.72 -19.39 10.45
C GLU A 179 5.96 -18.55 9.42
N ARG A 180 4.98 -17.77 9.87
CA ARG A 180 4.21 -16.87 9.00
C ARG A 180 5.08 -15.79 8.37
N ALA A 181 5.98 -15.18 9.14
CA ALA A 181 6.93 -14.20 8.62
C ALA A 181 7.92 -14.81 7.62
N GLN A 182 8.32 -16.06 7.83
CA GLN A 182 9.18 -16.81 6.91
C GLN A 182 8.45 -17.08 5.59
N SER A 183 7.18 -17.47 5.63
CA SER A 183 6.33 -17.59 4.43
C SER A 183 6.24 -16.27 3.65
N PHE A 184 6.02 -15.15 4.33
CA PHE A 184 6.03 -13.83 3.69
C PHE A 184 7.40 -13.45 3.10
N LYS A 185 8.48 -13.80 3.78
CA LYS A 185 9.85 -13.58 3.29
C LYS A 185 10.09 -14.34 1.99
N ASP A 186 9.70 -15.60 1.91
CA ASP A 186 9.93 -16.43 0.73
C ASP A 186 9.09 -15.94 -0.46
N ALA A 187 7.81 -15.65 -0.23
CA ALA A 187 6.94 -15.05 -1.24
C ALA A 187 7.44 -13.67 -1.70
N GLY A 188 7.83 -12.80 -0.77
CA GLY A 188 8.35 -11.47 -1.08
C GLY A 188 9.63 -11.52 -1.91
N ASN A 189 10.55 -12.44 -1.59
CA ASN A 189 11.78 -12.65 -2.35
C ASN A 189 11.51 -13.19 -3.76
N GLN A 190 10.51 -14.05 -3.93
CA GLN A 190 10.09 -14.51 -5.24
C GLN A 190 9.57 -13.33 -6.08
N PHE A 191 8.64 -12.53 -5.56
CA PHE A 191 8.11 -11.36 -6.27
C PHE A 191 9.18 -10.31 -6.57
N LEU A 192 10.15 -10.13 -5.68
CA LEU A 192 11.29 -9.23 -5.89
C LEU A 192 12.14 -9.68 -7.10
N LYS A 193 12.37 -11.00 -7.25
CA LYS A 193 13.08 -11.57 -8.41
C LYS A 193 12.30 -11.42 -9.70
N GLU A 194 10.98 -11.55 -9.63
CA GLU A 194 10.07 -11.35 -10.77
C GLU A 194 9.90 -9.87 -11.17
N GLY A 195 10.51 -8.92 -10.42
CA GLY A 195 10.37 -7.48 -10.68
C GLY A 195 9.04 -6.88 -10.19
N LYS A 196 8.23 -7.65 -9.47
CA LYS A 196 6.93 -7.25 -8.92
C LYS A 196 7.07 -6.54 -7.58
N TYR A 197 7.69 -5.36 -7.61
CA TYR A 197 8.12 -4.66 -6.40
C TYR A 197 6.97 -4.25 -5.47
N SER A 198 5.82 -3.85 -6.00
CA SER A 198 4.66 -3.45 -5.19
C SER A 198 4.09 -4.61 -4.36
N ILE A 199 4.07 -5.82 -4.94
CA ILE A 199 3.55 -7.01 -4.26
C ILE A 199 4.60 -7.53 -3.27
N ALA A 200 5.88 -7.51 -3.64
CA ALA A 200 6.96 -7.79 -2.72
C ALA A 200 6.93 -6.86 -1.49
N LEU A 201 6.68 -5.56 -1.69
CA LEU A 201 6.54 -4.59 -0.61
C LEU A 201 5.38 -4.95 0.34
N ASN A 202 4.25 -5.39 -0.20
CA ASN A 202 3.11 -5.84 0.61
C ASN A 202 3.48 -7.06 1.48
N LYS A 203 4.28 -8.00 0.96
CA LYS A 203 4.78 -9.12 1.77
C LYS A 203 5.71 -8.67 2.87
N TYR A 204 6.65 -7.78 2.57
CA TYR A 204 7.55 -7.25 3.58
C TYR A 204 6.83 -6.38 4.63
N SER A 205 5.76 -5.67 4.27
CA SER A 205 4.92 -4.95 5.24
C SER A 205 4.19 -5.90 6.17
N GLY A 206 3.75 -7.07 5.69
CA GLY A 206 3.20 -8.14 6.53
C GLY A 206 4.21 -8.66 7.56
N ILE A 207 5.48 -8.78 7.19
CA ILE A 207 6.56 -9.14 8.13
C ILE A 207 6.72 -8.04 9.20
N ILE A 208 6.79 -6.79 8.79
CA ILE A 208 6.93 -5.64 9.70
C ILE A 208 5.74 -5.64 10.69
N TYR A 209 4.52 -5.81 10.20
CA TYR A 209 3.31 -5.86 11.02
C TYR A 209 3.34 -6.99 12.07
N LEU A 210 3.85 -8.16 11.72
CA LEU A 210 3.98 -9.28 12.66
C LEU A 210 5.06 -9.04 13.72
N MET A 211 6.15 -8.34 13.37
CA MET A 211 7.35 -8.26 14.20
C MET A 211 7.48 -6.94 14.99
N GLU A 212 6.88 -5.82 14.56
CA GLU A 212 7.12 -4.46 15.13
C GLU A 212 6.77 -4.37 16.63
N HIS A 213 5.78 -5.14 17.08
CA HIS A 213 5.36 -5.21 18.48
C HIS A 213 5.50 -6.59 19.10
N ALA A 214 6.19 -7.52 18.42
CA ALA A 214 6.43 -8.85 18.95
C ALA A 214 7.44 -8.78 20.09
N LYS A 215 6.98 -9.07 21.31
CA LYS A 215 7.84 -9.40 22.46
C LYS A 215 7.74 -10.89 22.70
N SER A 216 8.87 -11.55 22.95
CA SER A 216 8.83 -12.98 23.25
C SER A 216 8.02 -13.22 24.53
N THR A 217 7.17 -14.23 24.46
CA THR A 217 6.34 -14.70 25.59
C THR A 217 7.12 -15.61 26.54
N LYS A 218 8.33 -16.06 26.15
CA LYS A 218 9.18 -16.94 26.94
C LYS A 218 10.06 -16.15 27.92
N SER A 219 10.33 -16.74 29.08
CA SER A 219 11.30 -16.19 30.04
C SER A 219 12.72 -16.20 29.46
N GLU A 220 13.58 -15.29 29.93
CA GLU A 220 14.97 -15.19 29.46
C GLU A 220 15.73 -16.51 29.61
N GLU A 221 15.46 -17.28 30.67
CA GLU A 221 16.08 -18.58 30.96
C GLU A 221 15.63 -19.71 30.02
N LYS A 222 14.51 -19.58 29.31
CA LYS A 222 13.94 -20.61 28.41
C LYS A 222 14.06 -20.24 26.92
N GLY A 223 15.13 -19.53 26.55
CA GLY A 223 15.40 -19.16 25.16
C GLY A 223 14.64 -17.93 24.66
N GLY A 224 14.03 -17.12 25.55
CA GLY A 224 13.37 -15.88 25.17
C GLY A 224 14.29 -14.86 24.49
N LYS A 225 15.59 -14.84 24.86
CA LYS A 225 16.60 -13.98 24.23
C LYS A 225 16.85 -14.37 22.77
N GLU A 226 17.07 -15.66 22.50
CA GLU A 226 17.26 -16.17 21.14
C GLU A 226 16.04 -15.88 20.26
N MET A 227 14.83 -15.99 20.83
CA MET A 227 13.61 -15.67 20.08
C MET A 227 13.47 -14.19 19.78
N ALA A 228 13.76 -13.33 20.75
CA ALA A 228 13.77 -11.88 20.55
C ALA A 228 14.78 -11.47 19.46
N GLU A 229 15.96 -12.09 19.43
CA GLU A 229 16.95 -11.88 18.37
C GLU A 229 16.43 -12.32 17.01
N LYS A 230 15.76 -13.48 16.91
CA LYS A 230 15.15 -13.95 15.65
C LYS A 230 14.05 -13.00 15.17
N PHE A 231 13.19 -12.50 16.07
CA PHE A 231 12.19 -11.49 15.73
C PHE A 231 12.83 -10.20 15.23
N GLN A 232 13.88 -9.72 15.89
CA GLN A 232 14.59 -8.52 15.49
C GLN A 232 15.26 -8.68 14.12
N GLN A 233 15.92 -9.81 13.88
CA GLN A 233 16.51 -10.13 12.58
C GLN A 233 15.45 -10.15 11.47
N MET A 234 14.29 -10.75 11.73
CA MET A 234 13.18 -10.81 10.79
C MET A 234 12.56 -9.42 10.55
N PHE A 235 12.43 -8.60 11.58
CA PHE A 235 11.97 -7.21 11.48
C PHE A 235 12.90 -6.37 10.59
N PHE A 236 14.21 -6.43 10.84
CA PHE A 236 15.20 -5.73 10.00
C PHE A 236 15.23 -6.27 8.58
N PHE A 237 15.04 -7.57 8.38
CA PHE A 237 14.88 -8.14 7.05
C PHE A 237 13.70 -7.51 6.29
N GLY A 238 12.53 -7.39 6.94
CA GLY A 238 11.35 -6.74 6.36
C GLY A 238 11.60 -5.28 6.01
N LEU A 239 12.19 -4.50 6.91
CA LEU A 239 12.51 -3.08 6.68
C LEU A 239 13.51 -2.89 5.54
N LEU A 240 14.62 -3.65 5.56
CA LEU A 240 15.66 -3.55 4.54
C LEU A 240 15.06 -3.86 3.17
N ASN A 241 14.35 -4.98 3.00
CA ASN A 241 13.82 -5.33 1.69
C ASN A 241 12.64 -4.46 1.24
N SER A 242 11.89 -3.87 2.17
CA SER A 242 10.95 -2.78 1.86
C SER A 242 11.68 -1.57 1.28
N ALA A 243 12.83 -1.19 1.85
CA ALA A 243 13.65 -0.10 1.30
C ALA A 243 14.16 -0.43 -0.12
N LEU A 244 14.60 -1.67 -0.35
CA LEU A 244 15.03 -2.12 -1.68
C LEU A 244 13.89 -2.10 -2.70
N ALA A 245 12.71 -2.59 -2.35
CA ALA A 245 11.55 -2.56 -3.23
C ALA A 245 11.18 -1.11 -3.61
N ASN A 246 11.18 -0.20 -2.64
CA ASN A 246 10.92 1.23 -2.89
C ASN A 246 12.00 1.88 -3.78
N LEU A 247 13.28 1.58 -3.57
CA LEU A 247 14.36 2.03 -4.46
C LEU A 247 14.19 1.56 -5.91
N LYS A 248 13.63 0.37 -6.11
CA LYS A 248 13.35 -0.17 -7.45
C LYS A 248 12.12 0.46 -8.09
N MET A 249 11.19 0.98 -7.29
CA MET A 249 10.02 1.74 -7.76
C MET A 249 10.30 3.23 -7.94
N GLY A 250 11.46 3.74 -7.46
CA GLY A 250 11.79 5.17 -7.48
C GLY A 250 11.23 5.96 -6.28
N GLU A 251 10.59 5.29 -5.33
CA GLU A 251 10.00 5.87 -4.12
C GLU A 251 11.08 6.09 -3.05
N THR A 252 11.96 7.05 -3.32
CA THR A 252 13.20 7.28 -2.54
C THR A 252 12.95 7.73 -1.10
N LEU A 253 11.90 8.52 -0.86
CA LEU A 253 11.56 9.01 0.49
C LEU A 253 11.17 7.86 1.43
N GLU A 254 10.36 6.94 0.94
CA GLU A 254 9.89 5.76 1.65
C GLU A 254 11.04 4.81 1.91
N ALA A 255 11.95 4.64 0.95
CA ALA A 255 13.18 3.89 1.15
C ALA A 255 14.05 4.44 2.29
N ILE A 256 14.22 5.77 2.37
CA ILE A 256 14.97 6.43 3.45
C ILE A 256 14.31 6.16 4.81
N LYS A 257 12.99 6.31 4.92
CA LYS A 257 12.24 6.04 6.17
C LYS A 257 12.47 4.62 6.68
N PHE A 258 12.44 3.62 5.80
CA PHE A 258 12.71 2.24 6.19
C PHE A 258 14.17 2.01 6.61
N CYS A 259 15.13 2.64 5.93
CA CYS A 259 16.54 2.58 6.34
C CYS A 259 16.76 3.23 7.71
N ASP A 260 16.11 4.37 7.98
CA ASP A 260 16.23 5.09 9.25
C ASP A 260 15.74 4.26 10.43
N LYS A 261 14.61 3.57 10.28
CA LYS A 261 14.14 2.62 11.31
C LYS A 261 15.17 1.52 11.65
N VAL A 262 15.96 1.07 10.68
CA VAL A 262 17.04 0.09 10.94
C VAL A 262 18.22 0.77 11.62
N LEU A 263 18.62 1.95 11.14
CA LEU A 263 19.78 2.69 11.65
C LEU A 263 19.57 3.22 13.08
N GLU A 264 18.33 3.51 13.49
CA GLU A 264 17.98 3.85 14.87
C GLU A 264 18.37 2.76 15.88
N LYS A 265 18.35 1.49 15.45
CA LYS A 265 18.69 0.33 16.30
C LYS A 265 20.08 -0.20 16.01
N CYS A 266 20.51 -0.16 14.76
CA CYS A 266 21.82 -0.61 14.30
C CYS A 266 22.46 0.48 13.43
N PRO A 267 23.12 1.49 14.04
CA PRO A 267 23.69 2.63 13.31
C PRO A 267 24.73 2.22 12.26
N ASN A 268 25.42 1.10 12.49
CA ASN A 268 26.48 0.59 11.62
C ASN A 268 25.96 -0.51 10.65
N ASN A 269 24.65 -0.59 10.40
CA ASN A 269 24.12 -1.55 9.45
C ASN A 269 24.49 -1.15 8.01
N VAL A 270 25.48 -1.85 7.45
CA VAL A 270 26.03 -1.58 6.11
C VAL A 270 24.94 -1.56 5.02
N LYS A 271 24.01 -2.52 5.05
CA LYS A 271 22.94 -2.60 4.03
C LYS A 271 21.99 -1.41 4.11
N ALA A 272 21.65 -0.94 5.31
CA ALA A 272 20.79 0.22 5.49
C ALA A 272 21.50 1.52 5.07
N LEU A 273 22.78 1.70 5.46
CA LEU A 273 23.59 2.85 5.04
C LEU A 273 23.73 2.90 3.51
N TYR A 274 24.06 1.77 2.89
CA TYR A 274 24.21 1.66 1.43
C TYR A 274 22.90 1.97 0.70
N ARG A 275 21.76 1.40 1.14
CA ARG A 275 20.45 1.66 0.52
C ARG A 275 20.00 3.10 0.72
N LYS A 276 20.29 3.70 1.88
CA LYS A 276 20.02 5.12 2.14
C LYS A 276 20.85 6.03 1.22
N ALA A 277 22.13 5.71 1.01
CA ALA A 277 22.98 6.41 0.06
C ALA A 277 22.43 6.34 -1.38
N GLN A 278 22.00 5.15 -1.82
CA GLN A 278 21.35 4.97 -3.12
C GLN A 278 20.06 5.81 -3.27
N ALA A 279 19.29 5.95 -2.20
CA ALA A 279 18.08 6.78 -2.23
C ALA A 279 18.40 8.26 -2.44
N TYR A 280 19.42 8.79 -1.76
CA TYR A 280 19.89 10.16 -1.97
C TYR A 280 20.49 10.36 -3.36
N GLN A 281 21.25 9.37 -3.85
CA GLN A 281 21.80 9.39 -5.21
C GLN A 281 20.68 9.48 -6.28
N GLN A 282 19.61 8.68 -6.14
CA GLN A 282 18.44 8.75 -7.04
C GLN A 282 17.71 10.11 -6.97
N ARG A 283 17.74 10.78 -5.81
CA ARG A 283 17.20 12.14 -5.63
C ARG A 283 18.12 13.25 -6.13
N GLN A 284 19.33 12.92 -6.58
CA GLN A 284 20.38 13.87 -6.98
C GLN A 284 20.97 14.68 -5.80
N ASP A 285 20.72 14.23 -4.57
CA ASP A 285 21.32 14.75 -3.34
C ASP A 285 22.71 14.08 -3.16
N TYR A 286 23.65 14.43 -4.05
CA TYR A 286 24.92 13.69 -4.19
C TYR A 286 25.86 13.82 -3.00
N ASP A 287 25.82 14.95 -2.30
CA ASP A 287 26.69 15.18 -1.13
C ASP A 287 26.31 14.24 0.02
N GLU A 288 25.02 14.16 0.33
CA GLU A 288 24.46 13.23 1.31
C GLU A 288 24.72 11.77 0.90
N ALA A 289 24.55 11.44 -0.38
CA ALA A 289 24.84 10.09 -0.88
C ALA A 289 26.30 9.70 -0.65
N ILE A 290 27.25 10.58 -0.97
CA ILE A 290 28.69 10.36 -0.77
C ILE A 290 29.01 10.16 0.71
N ASP A 291 28.43 10.97 1.60
CA ASP A 291 28.67 10.85 3.03
C ASP A 291 28.18 9.51 3.60
N TYR A 292 27.02 9.00 3.14
CA TYR A 292 26.56 7.68 3.54
C TYR A 292 27.40 6.53 2.94
N PHE A 293 27.87 6.65 1.68
CA PHE A 293 28.80 5.67 1.12
C PHE A 293 30.16 5.67 1.83
N ARG A 294 30.64 6.84 2.29
CA ARG A 294 31.86 6.92 3.13
C ARG A 294 31.69 6.20 4.46
N LYS A 295 30.54 6.36 5.12
CA LYS A 295 30.22 5.58 6.34
C LYS A 295 30.22 4.08 6.09
N VAL A 296 29.81 3.62 4.91
CA VAL A 296 29.96 2.21 4.54
C VAL A 296 31.43 1.81 4.45
N LEU A 297 32.28 2.62 3.81
CA LEU A 297 33.71 2.36 3.70
C LEU A 297 34.48 2.47 5.03
N GLU A 298 34.00 3.26 5.98
CA GLU A 298 34.55 3.29 7.35
C GLU A 298 34.35 1.95 8.07
N ILE A 299 33.26 1.23 7.76
CA ILE A 299 32.93 -0.08 8.36
C ILE A 299 33.52 -1.23 7.53
N GLU A 300 33.41 -1.15 6.21
CA GLU A 300 33.91 -2.12 5.23
C GLU A 300 34.82 -1.43 4.19
N PRO A 301 36.11 -1.23 4.50
CA PRO A 301 37.05 -0.55 3.60
C PRO A 301 37.20 -1.23 2.23
N GLU A 302 36.98 -2.53 2.15
CA GLU A 302 37.07 -3.33 0.92
C GLU A 302 35.78 -3.32 0.07
N ASN A 303 34.76 -2.56 0.47
CA ASN A 303 33.48 -2.49 -0.24
C ASN A 303 33.62 -1.70 -1.55
N LYS A 304 34.07 -2.41 -2.60
CA LYS A 304 34.30 -1.86 -3.96
C LYS A 304 33.04 -1.19 -4.54
N ALA A 305 31.86 -1.71 -4.21
CA ALA A 305 30.61 -1.13 -4.67
C ALA A 305 30.42 0.30 -4.16
N SER A 306 30.66 0.53 -2.87
CA SER A 306 30.54 1.87 -2.27
C SER A 306 31.59 2.84 -2.80
N ALA A 307 32.83 2.38 -2.98
CA ALA A 307 33.88 3.19 -3.59
C ALA A 307 33.52 3.61 -5.03
N GLN A 308 32.97 2.69 -5.83
CA GLN A 308 32.52 2.99 -7.18
C GLN A 308 31.34 3.96 -7.20
N GLU A 309 30.37 3.81 -6.29
CA GLU A 309 29.23 4.73 -6.22
C GLU A 309 29.63 6.15 -5.81
N ILE A 310 30.66 6.32 -4.97
CA ILE A 310 31.23 7.66 -4.68
C ILE A 310 31.80 8.30 -5.94
N ILE A 311 32.53 7.54 -6.76
CA ILE A 311 33.06 8.04 -8.04
C ILE A 311 31.90 8.43 -8.97
N ASN A 312 30.88 7.58 -9.08
CA ASN A 312 29.68 7.86 -9.88
C ASN A 312 28.97 9.13 -9.41
N CYS A 313 28.77 9.29 -8.09
CA CYS A 313 28.13 10.48 -7.51
C CYS A 313 28.94 11.75 -7.80
N ASN A 314 30.27 11.71 -7.69
CA ASN A 314 31.13 12.86 -8.03
C ASN A 314 31.02 13.23 -9.52
N HIS A 315 31.03 12.25 -10.42
CA HIS A 315 30.84 12.51 -11.85
C HIS A 315 29.47 13.13 -12.14
N GLN A 316 28.40 12.60 -11.54
CA GLN A 316 27.05 13.14 -11.71
C GLN A 316 26.93 14.56 -11.13
N LYS A 317 27.48 14.80 -9.95
CA LYS A 317 27.53 16.13 -9.30
C LYS A 317 28.22 17.17 -10.19
N ASN A 318 29.40 16.83 -10.74
CA ASN A 318 30.14 17.72 -11.62
C ASN A 318 29.38 18.00 -12.92
N SER A 319 28.77 16.97 -13.52
CA SER A 319 27.93 17.11 -14.71
C SER A 319 26.74 18.05 -14.49
N VAL A 320 26.04 17.92 -13.36
CA VAL A 320 24.93 18.81 -12.99
C VAL A 320 25.41 20.26 -12.79
N ALA A 321 26.55 20.46 -12.12
CA ALA A 321 27.13 21.79 -11.93
C ALA A 321 27.52 22.45 -13.26
N GLU A 322 28.10 21.71 -14.20
CA GLU A 322 28.41 22.21 -15.54
C GLU A 322 27.17 22.61 -16.33
N GLN A 323 26.11 21.79 -16.28
CA GLN A 323 24.83 22.11 -16.94
C GLN A 323 24.20 23.38 -16.36
N GLN A 324 24.20 23.53 -15.04
CA GLN A 324 23.72 24.74 -14.37
C GLN A 324 24.54 25.97 -14.80
N ARG A 325 25.87 25.85 -14.88
CA ARG A 325 26.76 26.93 -15.33
C ARG A 325 26.50 27.34 -16.78
N LYS A 326 26.24 26.37 -17.69
CA LYS A 326 25.88 26.63 -19.09
C LYS A 326 24.53 27.34 -19.20
N LYS A 327 23.51 26.86 -18.48
CA LYS A 327 22.17 27.49 -18.43
C LYS A 327 22.24 28.93 -17.92
N PHE A 328 22.98 29.16 -16.84
CA PHE A 328 23.17 30.49 -16.28
C PHE A 328 23.82 31.42 -17.31
N LYS A 329 24.93 31.02 -17.95
CA LYS A 329 25.57 31.83 -19.00
C LYS A 329 24.61 32.16 -20.15
N GLY A 330 23.81 31.20 -20.63
CA GLY A 330 22.82 31.45 -21.68
C GLY A 330 21.77 32.49 -21.31
N MET A 331 21.40 32.58 -20.02
CA MET A 331 20.41 33.55 -19.53
C MET A 331 20.89 35.01 -19.57
N PHE A 332 22.21 35.25 -19.51
CA PHE A 332 22.80 36.61 -19.59
C PHE A 332 23.32 36.98 -20.99
N SER A 333 23.33 36.03 -21.93
CA SER A 333 23.78 36.24 -23.31
C SER A 333 22.67 36.68 -24.27
N VAL A 334 21.40 36.63 -23.86
CA VAL A 334 20.27 37.18 -24.63
C VAL A 334 20.22 38.68 -24.34
N LYS A 335 20.83 39.48 -25.21
CA LYS A 335 20.72 40.94 -25.25
C LYS A 335 20.03 41.37 -26.52
#